data_AF-A0A3R7G7J0-F1
#
_entry.id   AF-A0A3R7G7J0-F1
#
_cell.length_a   1.000
_cell.length_b   1.000
_cell.length_c   1.000
_cell.angle_alpha   90.00
_cell.angle_beta   90.00
_cell.angle_gamma   90.00
#
_symmetry.space_group_name_H-M   'P 1'
#
loop_
_entity.id
_entity.type
_entity.pdbx_description
1 polymer ?
#
loop_
_entity_poly.entity_id
_entity_poly.type
_entity_poly.pdbx_seq_one_letter_code
_entity_poly.pdbx_strand_id
1 'polypeptide(L)'
;MSLKENWIEKFKTIFLKLNNKEIEEAKFQKILEDKGKLEFLNDDVVRLNLKIFGFNINIYFNFQTNNLNLNFEDAVGRDEDLDHLLFLYAKILDQRIAGFILNQEENFVNVSMLHGGLVAKAYEKKVVDFIVNEMVDVDKEIIEKMSKIMDGFMVQHSTADWAFELKIVNGFRIRIIYWKGENGIPPNASILYGSEILKTGLPIEDITILTEIFVNRFVACYRKITGKKPRKWESLYS
;
A
#
# COMPACT_ATOMS: atom_id res chain seq x y z
N MET A 1 -23.92 -2.73 1.73
CA MET A 1 -23.17 -2.21 0.57
C MET A 1 -21.89 -3.01 0.49
N SER A 2 -21.61 -3.65 -0.64
CA SER A 2 -20.39 -4.44 -0.83
C SER A 2 -19.15 -3.54 -0.79
N LEU A 3 -17.98 -4.12 -0.51
CA LEU A 3 -16.73 -3.35 -0.48
C LEU A 3 -16.44 -2.68 -1.84
N LYS A 4 -16.81 -3.36 -2.92
CA LYS A 4 -16.78 -2.86 -4.29
C LYS A 4 -17.69 -1.64 -4.50
N GLU A 5 -18.96 -1.73 -4.11
CA GLU A 5 -19.89 -0.59 -4.19
C GLU A 5 -19.37 0.63 -3.42
N ASN A 6 -18.81 0.41 -2.22
CA ASN A 6 -18.30 1.51 -1.39
C ASN A 6 -17.15 2.28 -2.06
N TRP A 7 -16.16 1.58 -2.61
CA TRP A 7 -15.04 2.28 -3.26
C TRP A 7 -15.47 2.95 -4.57
N ILE A 8 -16.37 2.33 -5.34
CA ILE A 8 -16.90 2.90 -6.58
C ILE A 8 -17.57 4.26 -6.28
N GLU A 9 -18.49 4.30 -5.32
CA GLU A 9 -19.21 5.53 -4.97
C GLU A 9 -18.28 6.62 -4.44
N LYS A 10 -17.22 6.23 -3.71
CA LYS A 10 -16.22 7.18 -3.21
C LYS A 10 -15.40 7.80 -4.34
N PHE A 11 -14.94 7.00 -5.31
CA PHE A 11 -14.23 7.53 -6.47
C PHE A 11 -15.15 8.37 -7.37
N LYS A 12 -16.41 7.97 -7.60
CA LYS A 12 -17.38 8.81 -8.32
C LYS A 12 -17.54 10.18 -7.68
N THR A 13 -17.70 10.20 -6.35
CA THR A 13 -17.81 11.45 -5.58
C THR A 13 -16.59 12.34 -5.77
N ILE A 14 -15.38 11.76 -5.69
CA ILE A 14 -14.12 12.47 -5.92
C ILE A 14 -14.07 13.05 -7.34
N PHE A 15 -14.41 12.27 -8.38
CA PHE A 15 -14.37 12.73 -9.76
C PHE A 15 -15.41 13.83 -10.04
N LEU A 16 -16.62 13.72 -9.48
CA LEU A 16 -17.64 14.76 -9.59
C LEU A 16 -17.17 16.08 -8.96
N LYS A 17 -16.54 16.01 -7.78
CA LYS A 17 -15.94 17.19 -7.13
C LYS A 17 -14.81 17.80 -7.97
N LEU A 18 -13.99 16.99 -8.64
CA LEU A 18 -12.98 17.47 -9.59
C LEU A 18 -13.63 18.20 -10.77
N ASN A 19 -14.65 17.60 -11.39
CA ASN A 19 -15.38 18.20 -12.52
C ASN A 19 -16.06 19.52 -12.15
N ASN A 20 -16.61 19.61 -10.94
CA ASN A 20 -17.23 20.82 -10.40
C ASN A 20 -16.21 21.87 -9.92
N LYS A 21 -14.90 21.61 -10.05
CA LYS A 21 -13.82 22.48 -9.56
C LYS A 21 -13.84 22.72 -8.05
N GLU A 22 -14.44 21.80 -7.29
CA GLU A 22 -14.39 21.79 -5.82
C GLU A 22 -13.03 21.27 -5.32
N ILE A 23 -12.29 20.56 -6.18
CA ILE A 23 -10.94 20.07 -5.93
C ILE A 23 -10.03 20.61 -7.02
N GLU A 24 -8.95 21.27 -6.63
CA GLU A 24 -7.92 21.68 -7.58
C GLU A 24 -7.17 20.45 -8.14
N GLU A 25 -7.12 20.31 -9.46
CA GLU A 25 -6.39 19.22 -10.13
C GLU A 25 -4.93 19.15 -9.71
N ALA A 26 -4.27 20.32 -9.55
CA ALA A 26 -2.90 20.40 -9.10
C ALA A 26 -2.71 19.85 -7.68
N LYS A 27 -3.68 20.07 -6.77
CA LYS A 27 -3.68 19.49 -5.43
C LYS A 27 -3.85 17.98 -5.51
N PHE A 28 -4.79 17.51 -6.34
CA PHE A 28 -5.03 16.09 -6.55
C PHE A 28 -3.78 15.37 -7.08
N GLN A 29 -3.15 15.91 -8.12
CA GLN A 29 -1.93 15.34 -8.69
C GLN A 29 -0.76 15.34 -7.70
N LYS A 30 -0.65 16.35 -6.83
CA LYS A 30 0.35 16.36 -5.74
C LYS A 30 0.11 15.28 -4.69
N ILE A 31 -1.13 14.86 -4.45
CA ILE A 31 -1.44 13.75 -3.53
C ILE A 31 -1.05 12.40 -4.14
N LEU A 32 -1.23 12.24 -5.45
CA LEU A 32 -0.86 11.02 -6.17
C LEU A 32 0.65 10.85 -6.32
N GLU A 33 1.38 11.97 -6.43
CA GLU A 33 2.82 12.00 -6.65
C GLU A 33 3.24 11.14 -7.87
N ASP A 34 4.24 10.27 -7.72
CA ASP A 34 4.71 9.33 -8.75
C ASP A 34 3.83 8.08 -8.86
N LYS A 35 2.89 7.88 -7.93
CA LYS A 35 2.03 6.69 -7.85
C LYS A 35 0.77 6.79 -8.69
N GLY A 36 0.48 7.94 -9.27
CA GLY A 36 -0.69 8.05 -10.12
C GLY A 36 -0.73 9.29 -10.99
N LYS A 37 -1.62 9.26 -11.97
CA LYS A 37 -1.83 10.35 -12.91
C LYS A 37 -3.30 10.52 -13.23
N LEU A 38 -3.79 11.75 -13.11
CA LEU A 38 -5.12 12.15 -13.55
C LEU A 38 -5.03 12.69 -14.98
N GLU A 39 -5.91 12.22 -15.86
CA GLU A 39 -5.98 12.67 -17.26
C GLU A 39 -7.44 12.83 -17.69
N PHE A 40 -7.80 14.02 -18.17
CA PHE A 40 -9.07 14.24 -18.87
C PHE A 40 -8.88 13.82 -20.33
N LEU A 41 -9.54 12.73 -20.73
CA LEU A 41 -9.44 12.20 -22.09
C LEU A 41 -10.27 13.04 -23.07
N ASN A 42 -11.37 13.61 -22.57
CA ASN A 42 -12.23 14.61 -23.19
C ASN A 42 -13.09 15.27 -22.09
N ASP A 43 -14.02 16.14 -22.49
CA ASP A 43 -14.90 16.87 -21.56
C ASP A 43 -15.80 15.95 -20.71
N ASP A 44 -16.05 14.72 -21.17
CA ASP A 44 -16.99 13.77 -20.54
C ASP A 44 -16.30 12.64 -19.79
N VAL A 45 -15.00 12.42 -19.98
CA VAL A 45 -14.29 11.23 -19.48
C VAL A 45 -12.97 11.60 -18.81
N VAL A 46 -12.83 11.20 -17.55
CA VAL A 46 -11.59 11.27 -16.79
C VAL A 46 -11.02 9.87 -16.56
N ARG A 47 -9.69 9.75 -16.64
CA ARG A 47 -8.92 8.57 -16.32
C ARG A 47 -7.98 8.85 -15.15
N LEU A 48 -8.00 7.97 -14.16
CA LEU A 48 -7.01 7.90 -13.09
C LEU A 48 -6.17 6.63 -13.27
N ASN A 49 -4.88 6.81 -13.56
CA ASN A 49 -3.89 5.72 -13.51
C ASN A 49 -3.29 5.66 -12.10
N LEU A 50 -3.17 4.48 -11.52
CA LEU A 50 -2.53 4.22 -10.22
C LEU A 50 -1.55 3.06 -10.34
N LYS A 51 -0.39 3.20 -9.68
CA LYS A 51 0.60 2.14 -9.47
C LYS A 51 0.80 1.92 -7.99
N ILE A 52 0.22 0.83 -7.47
CA ILE A 52 0.22 0.55 -6.03
C ILE A 52 0.32 -0.96 -5.79
N PHE A 53 1.27 -1.39 -4.93
CA PHE A 53 1.47 -2.80 -4.57
C PHE A 53 1.61 -3.75 -5.77
N GLY A 54 2.24 -3.31 -6.86
CA GLY A 54 2.37 -4.09 -8.09
C GLY A 54 1.07 -4.26 -8.89
N PHE A 55 0.03 -3.50 -8.57
CA PHE A 55 -1.09 -3.27 -9.46
C PHE A 55 -0.83 -2.06 -10.35
N ASN A 56 -1.14 -2.19 -11.63
CA ASN A 56 -1.31 -1.05 -12.55
C ASN A 56 -2.79 -0.92 -12.86
N ILE A 57 -3.44 0.12 -12.30
CA ILE A 57 -4.89 0.28 -12.30
C ILE A 57 -5.25 1.49 -13.14
N ASN A 58 -6.25 1.34 -14.00
CA ASN A 58 -6.85 2.43 -14.75
C ASN A 58 -8.33 2.51 -14.40
N ILE A 59 -8.72 3.59 -13.72
CA ILE A 59 -10.11 3.90 -13.40
C ILE A 59 -10.61 4.93 -14.41
N TYR A 60 -11.71 4.64 -15.08
CA TYR A 60 -12.36 5.52 -16.05
C TYR A 60 -13.71 5.95 -15.49
N PHE A 61 -13.97 7.25 -15.47
CA PHE A 61 -15.27 7.77 -15.08
C PHE A 61 -15.84 8.65 -16.18
N ASN A 62 -17.07 8.36 -16.57
CA ASN A 62 -17.82 9.13 -17.56
C ASN A 62 -18.87 10.00 -16.86
N PHE A 63 -18.74 11.31 -16.96
CA PHE A 63 -19.57 12.29 -16.28
C PHE A 63 -21.02 12.30 -16.75
N GLN A 64 -21.29 12.03 -18.03
CA GLN A 64 -22.64 12.04 -18.58
C GLN A 64 -23.46 10.82 -18.14
N THR A 65 -22.83 9.64 -18.15
CA THR A 65 -23.50 8.37 -17.85
C THR A 65 -23.42 8.00 -16.37
N ASN A 66 -22.61 8.73 -15.58
CA ASN A 66 -22.26 8.39 -14.21
C ASN A 66 -21.70 6.95 -14.05
N ASN A 67 -21.03 6.47 -15.09
CA ASN A 67 -20.47 5.12 -15.12
C ASN A 67 -18.97 5.15 -14.77
N LEU A 68 -18.57 4.25 -13.86
CA LEU A 68 -17.18 4.04 -13.46
C LEU A 68 -16.77 2.63 -13.88
N ASN A 69 -15.76 2.53 -14.75
CA ASN A 69 -15.15 1.28 -15.16
C ASN A 69 -13.71 1.20 -14.66
N LEU A 70 -13.21 -0.01 -14.45
CA LEU A 70 -11.78 -0.22 -14.16
C LEU A 70 -11.19 -1.33 -15.02
N ASN A 71 -9.93 -1.14 -15.39
CA ASN A 71 -9.05 -2.17 -15.94
C ASN A 71 -7.78 -2.22 -15.07
N PHE A 72 -7.26 -3.40 -14.80
CA PHE A 72 -6.02 -3.53 -14.03
C PHE A 72 -5.15 -4.69 -14.51
N GLU A 73 -3.86 -4.57 -14.23
CA GLU A 73 -2.89 -5.66 -14.31
C GLU A 73 -2.33 -5.92 -12.90
N ASP A 74 -2.23 -7.19 -12.51
CA ASP A 74 -1.63 -7.60 -11.25
C ASP A 74 -0.31 -8.33 -11.49
N ALA A 75 0.81 -7.65 -11.23
CA ALA A 75 2.14 -8.23 -11.38
C ALA A 75 2.50 -9.24 -10.28
N VAL A 76 1.74 -9.31 -9.19
CA VAL A 76 1.92 -10.26 -8.08
C VAL A 76 1.03 -11.50 -8.26
N GLY A 77 -0.20 -11.32 -8.73
CA GLY A 77 -1.20 -12.39 -8.90
C GLY A 77 -2.00 -12.67 -7.64
N ARG A 78 -2.49 -11.60 -6.99
CA ARG A 78 -3.43 -11.62 -5.87
C ARG A 78 -4.55 -10.59 -6.11
N ASP A 79 -5.36 -10.83 -7.14
CA ASP A 79 -6.43 -9.92 -7.53
C ASP A 79 -7.52 -9.80 -6.46
N GLU A 80 -7.63 -10.78 -5.55
CA GLU A 80 -8.55 -10.73 -4.41
C GLU A 80 -8.28 -9.55 -3.44
N ASP A 81 -7.06 -9.00 -3.45
CA ASP A 81 -6.69 -7.87 -2.58
C ASP A 81 -7.16 -6.51 -3.15
N LEU A 82 -7.57 -6.47 -4.44
CA LEU A 82 -7.81 -5.23 -5.18
C LEU A 82 -8.94 -4.39 -4.59
N ASP A 83 -10.08 -5.01 -4.28
CA ASP A 83 -11.24 -4.28 -3.76
C ASP A 83 -10.90 -3.63 -2.41
N HIS A 84 -10.28 -4.39 -1.49
CA HIS A 84 -9.86 -3.88 -0.17
C HIS A 84 -8.87 -2.72 -0.29
N LEU A 85 -7.91 -2.86 -1.21
CA LEU A 85 -6.94 -1.82 -1.50
C LEU A 85 -7.61 -0.55 -2.02
N LEU A 86 -8.50 -0.66 -3.00
CA LEU A 86 -9.20 0.49 -3.59
C LEU A 86 -10.11 1.18 -2.57
N PHE A 87 -10.76 0.42 -1.68
CA PHE A 87 -11.57 0.99 -0.60
C PHE A 87 -10.73 1.85 0.36
N LEU A 88 -9.62 1.31 0.86
CA LEU A 88 -8.73 2.04 1.76
C LEU A 88 -8.05 3.22 1.04
N TYR A 89 -7.63 3.02 -0.21
CA TYR A 89 -7.03 4.08 -1.02
C TYR A 89 -8.00 5.24 -1.23
N ALA A 90 -9.25 4.97 -1.63
CA ALA A 90 -10.28 6.01 -1.78
C ALA A 90 -10.61 6.70 -0.46
N LYS A 91 -10.56 5.96 0.66
CA LYS A 91 -10.74 6.53 2.00
C LYS A 91 -9.65 7.55 2.33
N ILE A 92 -8.40 7.17 2.14
CA ILE A 92 -7.23 8.02 2.42
C ILE A 92 -7.16 9.21 1.46
N LEU A 93 -7.40 8.96 0.17
CA LEU A 93 -7.36 9.97 -0.88
C LEU A 93 -8.36 11.11 -0.60
N ASP A 94 -9.62 10.78 -0.31
CA ASP A 94 -10.65 11.76 0.04
C ASP A 94 -10.27 12.58 1.30
N GLN A 95 -9.69 11.91 2.31
CA GLN A 95 -9.20 12.59 3.51
C GLN A 95 -8.07 13.59 3.18
N ARG A 96 -7.13 13.23 2.30
CA ARG A 96 -6.04 14.13 1.86
C ARG A 96 -6.56 15.28 1.01
N ILE A 97 -7.54 15.03 0.15
CA ILE A 97 -8.19 16.04 -0.67
C ILE A 97 -8.89 17.08 0.20
N ALA A 98 -9.63 16.65 1.22
CA ALA A 98 -10.29 17.55 2.16
C ALA A 98 -9.31 18.26 3.10
N GLY A 99 -8.22 17.59 3.47
CA GLY A 99 -7.20 18.09 4.38
C GLY A 99 -6.00 18.73 3.68
N PHE A 100 -4.81 18.41 4.20
CA PHE A 100 -3.51 18.87 3.74
C PHE A 100 -2.70 17.75 3.10
N ILE A 101 -1.84 18.16 2.16
CA ILE A 101 -0.76 17.33 1.60
C ILE A 101 0.34 17.26 2.66
N LEU A 102 0.84 16.06 2.90
CA LEU A 102 1.94 15.82 3.82
C LEU A 102 3.26 15.77 3.06
N ASN A 103 4.25 16.49 3.60
CA ASN A 103 5.64 16.27 3.20
C ASN A 103 6.11 14.93 3.77
N GLN A 104 6.95 14.24 3.01
CA GLN A 104 7.61 13.04 3.49
C GLN A 104 8.61 13.40 4.58
N GLU A 105 8.57 12.68 5.69
CA GLU A 105 9.51 12.86 6.79
C GLU A 105 10.68 11.87 6.64
N GLU A 106 11.85 12.23 7.19
CA GLU A 106 13.03 11.34 7.15
C GLU A 106 12.88 10.14 8.08
N ASN A 107 12.22 10.36 9.23
CA ASN A 107 12.14 9.40 10.32
C ASN A 107 11.06 8.34 10.09
N PHE A 108 11.21 7.25 10.84
CA PHE A 108 10.27 6.15 10.91
C PHE A 108 9.83 5.91 12.34
N VAL A 109 8.60 5.42 12.51
CA VAL A 109 8.00 5.10 13.79
C VAL A 109 7.49 3.66 13.80
N ASN A 110 7.54 3.02 14.97
CA ASN A 110 6.91 1.72 15.17
C ASN A 110 5.39 1.88 15.35
N VAL A 111 4.63 0.82 15.10
CA VAL A 111 3.17 0.80 15.28
C VAL A 111 2.75 1.30 16.66
N SER A 112 3.51 1.05 17.72
CA SER A 112 3.18 1.47 19.09
C SER A 112 3.18 2.98 19.31
N MET A 113 3.80 3.75 18.42
CA MET A 113 3.80 5.23 18.47
C MET A 113 2.55 5.83 17.82
N LEU A 114 1.76 5.02 17.11
CA LEU A 114 0.53 5.45 16.47
C LEU A 114 -0.61 5.54 17.49
N HIS A 115 -1.60 6.38 17.21
CA HIS A 115 -2.82 6.43 18.02
C HIS A 115 -3.53 5.06 17.96
N GLY A 116 -3.81 4.44 19.11
CA GLY A 116 -4.33 3.06 19.17
C GLY A 116 -3.28 1.95 18.96
N GLY A 117 -2.01 2.32 18.74
CA GLY A 117 -0.93 1.42 18.34
C GLY A 117 -0.53 0.35 19.35
N LEU A 118 -0.81 0.55 20.63
CA LEU A 118 -0.54 -0.47 21.67
C LEU A 118 -1.32 -1.77 21.42
N VAL A 119 -2.55 -1.67 20.92
CA VAL A 119 -3.38 -2.85 20.59
C VAL A 119 -2.85 -3.53 19.32
N ALA A 120 -2.40 -2.74 18.34
CA ALA A 120 -1.84 -3.25 17.08
C ALA A 120 -0.45 -3.89 17.23
N LYS A 121 0.22 -3.75 18.39
CA LYS A 121 1.52 -4.39 18.62
C LYS A 121 1.46 -5.92 18.66
N ALA A 122 0.36 -6.48 19.18
CA ALA A 122 0.13 -7.93 19.12
C ALA A 122 -0.04 -8.39 17.67
N TYR A 123 -0.67 -7.55 16.86
CA TYR A 123 -0.86 -7.79 15.43
C TYR A 123 0.48 -7.78 14.67
N GLU A 124 1.34 -6.79 14.94
CA GLU A 124 2.69 -6.69 14.35
C GLU A 124 3.50 -7.97 14.54
N LYS A 125 3.42 -8.62 15.71
CA LYS A 125 4.10 -9.90 15.94
C LYS A 125 3.61 -11.00 14.99
N LYS A 126 2.30 -11.12 14.75
CA LYS A 126 1.74 -12.10 13.79
C LYS A 126 2.30 -11.86 12.38
N VAL A 127 2.42 -10.61 11.97
CA VAL A 127 2.95 -10.23 10.66
C VAL A 127 4.45 -10.53 10.55
N VAL A 128 5.23 -10.17 11.57
CA VAL A 128 6.67 -10.47 11.64
C VAL A 128 6.89 -11.98 11.57
N ASP A 129 6.17 -12.75 12.39
CA ASP A 129 6.24 -14.21 12.38
C ASP A 129 5.89 -14.79 11.00
N PHE A 130 4.92 -14.21 10.29
CA PHE A 130 4.59 -14.63 8.94
C PHE A 130 5.74 -14.38 7.95
N ILE A 131 6.33 -13.18 7.95
CA ILE A 131 7.47 -12.83 7.08
C ILE A 131 8.66 -13.76 7.35
N VAL A 132 9.08 -13.90 8.61
CA VAL A 132 10.29 -14.66 8.93
C VAL A 132 10.14 -16.15 8.61
N ASN A 133 8.94 -16.71 8.74
CA ASN A 133 8.69 -18.12 8.42
C ASN A 133 8.63 -18.37 6.90
N GLU A 134 8.03 -17.46 6.15
CA GLU A 134 7.86 -17.59 4.70
C GLU A 134 9.14 -17.27 3.92
N MET A 135 9.89 -16.26 4.39
CA MET A 135 11.03 -15.69 3.68
C MET A 135 12.36 -16.03 4.36
N VAL A 136 12.50 -17.25 4.90
CA VAL A 136 13.74 -17.70 5.53
C VAL A 136 14.91 -17.62 4.56
N ASP A 137 15.99 -16.99 5.04
CA ASP A 137 17.27 -16.81 4.35
C ASP A 137 17.14 -16.15 2.97
N VAL A 138 16.12 -15.28 2.80
CA VAL A 138 15.93 -14.58 1.53
C VAL A 138 17.12 -13.67 1.22
N ASP A 139 17.61 -13.78 -0.02
CA ASP A 139 18.74 -13.00 -0.50
C ASP A 139 18.31 -11.62 -1.00
N LYS A 140 19.21 -10.66 -0.82
CA LYS A 140 19.03 -9.27 -1.25
C LYS A 140 18.64 -9.14 -2.73
N GLU A 141 19.22 -9.97 -3.61
CA GLU A 141 18.90 -9.97 -5.05
C GLU A 141 17.42 -10.30 -5.32
N ILE A 142 16.82 -11.18 -4.52
CA ILE A 142 15.39 -11.49 -4.63
C ILE A 142 14.57 -10.25 -4.24
N ILE A 143 14.94 -9.56 -3.16
CA ILE A 143 14.23 -8.36 -2.73
C ILE A 143 14.38 -7.22 -3.76
N GLU A 144 15.53 -7.09 -4.43
CA GLU A 144 15.73 -6.15 -5.54
C GLU A 144 14.83 -6.46 -6.74
N LYS A 145 14.56 -7.74 -7.03
CA LYS A 145 13.56 -8.12 -8.04
C LYS A 145 12.14 -7.78 -7.57
N MET A 146 11.84 -8.03 -6.30
CA MET A 146 10.54 -7.70 -5.70
C MET A 146 10.25 -6.20 -5.73
N SER A 147 11.25 -5.34 -5.51
CA SER A 147 11.08 -3.88 -5.53
C SER A 147 10.61 -3.34 -6.87
N LYS A 148 11.06 -3.93 -7.97
CA LYS A 148 10.59 -3.59 -9.31
C LYS A 148 9.13 -4.01 -9.54
N ILE A 149 8.71 -5.14 -8.97
CA ILE A 149 7.34 -5.65 -9.13
C ILE A 149 6.35 -4.91 -8.23
N MET A 150 6.74 -4.61 -6.98
CA MET A 150 5.87 -4.03 -5.96
C MET A 150 5.84 -2.50 -5.96
N ASP A 151 6.49 -1.85 -6.93
CA ASP A 151 6.69 -0.39 -7.01
C ASP A 151 7.38 0.22 -5.77
N GLY A 152 8.24 -0.57 -5.11
CA GLY A 152 9.02 -0.19 -3.93
C GLY A 152 10.50 -0.01 -4.24
N PHE A 153 11.29 0.19 -3.21
CA PHE A 153 12.74 0.33 -3.34
C PHE A 153 13.50 -0.24 -2.15
N MET A 154 14.73 -0.64 -2.42
CA MET A 154 15.68 -1.07 -1.41
C MET A 154 16.28 0.15 -0.72
N VAL A 155 16.43 0.07 0.60
CA VAL A 155 17.09 1.10 1.40
C VAL A 155 18.26 0.48 2.17
N GLN A 156 19.32 1.26 2.36
CA GLN A 156 20.43 0.83 3.18
C GLN A 156 20.03 0.92 4.66
N HIS A 157 20.35 -0.12 5.42
CA HIS A 157 20.19 -0.16 6.87
C HIS A 157 21.51 -0.65 7.48
N SER A 158 21.91 -0.06 8.61
CA SER A 158 23.26 -0.28 9.17
C SER A 158 23.50 -1.71 9.64
N THR A 159 22.47 -2.40 10.11
CA THR A 159 22.60 -3.72 10.76
C THR A 159 21.77 -4.82 10.11
N ALA A 160 20.96 -4.50 9.10
CA ALA A 160 20.02 -5.46 8.51
C ALA A 160 20.56 -6.03 7.21
N ASP A 161 20.24 -7.29 6.92
CA ASP A 161 20.59 -7.94 5.66
C ASP A 161 19.95 -7.24 4.47
N TRP A 162 18.71 -6.77 4.66
CA TRP A 162 18.01 -5.91 3.71
C TRP A 162 16.92 -5.09 4.40
N ALA A 163 16.59 -3.98 3.75
CA ALA A 163 15.42 -3.20 4.07
C ALA A 163 14.71 -2.79 2.78
N PHE A 164 13.39 -2.91 2.79
CA PHE A 164 12.51 -2.63 1.68
C PHE A 164 11.52 -1.55 2.10
N GLU A 165 11.29 -0.58 1.24
CA GLU A 165 10.37 0.52 1.47
C GLU A 165 9.37 0.67 0.34
N LEU A 166 8.13 1.01 0.69
CA LEU A 166 7.07 1.31 -0.25
C LEU A 166 6.25 2.49 0.23
N LYS A 167 6.01 3.41 -0.70
CA LYS A 167 5.03 4.49 -0.56
C LYS A 167 3.73 4.07 -1.23
N ILE A 168 2.63 4.14 -0.51
CA ILE A 168 1.31 3.70 -1.01
C ILE A 168 0.53 4.90 -1.53
N VAL A 169 0.38 5.91 -0.67
CA VAL A 169 -0.35 7.15 -0.92
C VAL A 169 0.26 8.23 -0.03
N ASN A 170 0.07 9.51 -0.36
CA ASN A 170 0.60 10.61 0.45
C ASN A 170 0.23 10.46 1.94
N GLY A 171 1.24 10.45 2.81
CA GLY A 171 1.09 10.22 4.25
C GLY A 171 1.18 8.76 4.71
N PHE A 172 1.26 7.79 3.79
CA PHE A 172 1.46 6.38 4.14
C PHE A 172 2.66 5.77 3.42
N ARG A 173 3.68 5.46 4.21
CA ARG A 173 4.92 4.82 3.80
C ARG A 173 5.26 3.71 4.78
N ILE A 174 5.60 2.55 4.28
CA ILE A 174 5.89 1.36 5.08
C ILE A 174 7.28 0.83 4.73
N ARG A 175 8.01 0.36 5.73
CA ARG A 175 9.34 -0.23 5.59
C ARG A 175 9.40 -1.56 6.32
N ILE A 176 9.90 -2.58 5.64
CA ILE A 176 10.31 -3.85 6.25
C ILE A 176 11.82 -3.82 6.41
N ILE A 177 12.30 -4.17 7.59
CA ILE A 177 13.70 -4.42 7.87
C ILE A 177 13.83 -5.88 8.28
N TYR A 178 14.80 -6.61 7.73
CA TYR A 178 14.96 -8.03 7.98
C TYR A 178 16.39 -8.41 8.36
N TRP A 179 16.49 -9.31 9.32
CA TRP A 179 17.73 -9.92 9.79
C TRP A 179 17.64 -11.43 9.62
N LYS A 180 18.60 -12.02 8.91
CA LYS A 180 18.80 -13.47 8.83
C LYS A 180 19.16 -14.00 10.21
N GLY A 181 18.80 -15.26 10.47
CA GLY A 181 19.20 -15.92 11.70
C GLY A 181 20.69 -16.26 11.68
N GLU A 182 21.40 -16.05 12.78
CA GLU A 182 22.82 -16.39 12.91
C GLU A 182 23.16 -16.87 14.33
N ASN A 183 24.10 -17.81 14.46
CA ASN A 183 24.69 -18.22 15.75
C ASN A 183 23.66 -18.58 16.85
N GLY A 184 22.55 -19.24 16.49
CA GLY A 184 21.49 -19.62 17.42
C GLY A 184 20.44 -18.52 17.68
N ILE A 185 20.59 -17.34 17.08
CA ILE A 185 19.60 -16.27 17.07
C ILE A 185 18.64 -16.52 15.89
N PRO A 186 17.32 -16.59 16.12
CA PRO A 186 16.36 -16.79 15.04
C PRO A 186 16.27 -15.55 14.12
N PRO A 187 15.85 -15.72 12.85
CA PRO A 187 15.60 -14.60 11.96
C PRO A 187 14.55 -13.67 12.55
N ASN A 188 14.64 -12.38 12.23
CA ASN A 188 13.72 -11.37 12.72
C ASN A 188 13.36 -10.37 11.63
N ALA A 189 12.22 -9.70 11.79
CA ALA A 189 11.83 -8.57 10.96
C ALA A 189 11.23 -7.45 11.80
N SER A 190 11.17 -6.25 11.23
CA SER A 190 10.46 -5.12 11.81
C SER A 190 9.70 -4.36 10.74
N ILE A 191 8.51 -3.91 11.10
CA ILE A 191 7.65 -3.09 10.25
C ILE A 191 7.64 -1.70 10.83
N LEU A 192 8.01 -0.72 10.00
CA LEU A 192 8.05 0.68 10.39
C LEU A 192 7.22 1.52 9.43
N TYR A 193 6.71 2.64 9.93
CA TYR A 193 5.90 3.58 9.17
C TYR A 193 6.62 4.93 9.09
N GLY A 194 6.57 5.60 7.94
CA GLY A 194 7.11 6.96 7.82
C GLY A 194 6.44 7.89 8.84
N SER A 195 7.21 8.72 9.55
CA SER A 195 6.67 9.51 10.68
C SER A 195 5.60 10.52 10.28
N GLU A 196 5.47 10.84 8.98
CA GLU A 196 4.36 11.61 8.42
C GLU A 196 2.99 11.00 8.78
N ILE A 197 2.92 9.68 9.00
CA ILE A 197 1.69 8.98 9.34
C ILE A 197 1.04 9.51 10.62
N LEU A 198 1.83 10.02 11.57
CA LEU A 198 1.33 10.61 12.83
C LEU A 198 0.44 11.84 12.60
N LYS A 199 0.62 12.50 11.46
CA LYS A 199 -0.14 13.69 11.07
C LYS A 199 -1.39 13.34 10.24
N THR A 200 -1.53 12.07 9.82
CA THR A 200 -2.63 11.67 8.94
C THR A 200 -3.96 11.54 9.68
N GLY A 201 -3.93 11.14 10.95
CA GLY A 201 -5.14 10.76 11.69
C GLY A 201 -5.82 9.52 11.09
N LEU A 202 -5.08 8.65 10.39
CA LEU A 202 -5.63 7.38 9.92
C LEU A 202 -5.97 6.46 11.11
N PRO A 203 -7.16 5.82 11.11
CA PRO A 203 -7.49 4.79 12.07
C PRO A 203 -6.47 3.66 12.08
N ILE A 204 -6.14 3.14 13.26
CA ILE A 204 -5.15 2.07 13.40
C ILE A 204 -5.59 0.79 12.68
N GLU A 205 -6.89 0.57 12.56
CA GLU A 205 -7.50 -0.54 11.84
C GLU A 205 -7.18 -0.46 10.34
N ASP A 206 -7.30 0.73 9.73
CA ASP A 206 -6.97 0.94 8.31
C ASP A 206 -5.46 0.73 8.07
N ILE A 207 -4.62 1.20 9.01
CA ILE A 207 -3.16 1.03 8.94
C ILE A 207 -2.82 -0.45 9.02
N THR A 208 -3.47 -1.18 9.93
CA THR A 208 -3.27 -2.61 10.11
C THR A 208 -3.66 -3.36 8.83
N ILE A 209 -4.86 -3.12 8.27
CA ILE A 209 -5.30 -3.79 7.05
C ILE A 209 -4.37 -3.47 5.86
N LEU A 210 -3.91 -2.23 5.70
CA LEU A 210 -2.94 -1.91 4.64
C LEU A 210 -1.61 -2.65 4.81
N THR A 211 -1.11 -2.77 6.05
CA THR A 211 0.09 -3.55 6.35
C THR A 211 -0.10 -5.03 6.02
N GLU A 212 -1.29 -5.56 6.24
CA GLU A 212 -1.62 -6.95 5.89
C GLU A 212 -1.65 -7.19 4.40
N ILE A 213 -2.36 -6.34 3.63
CA ILE A 213 -2.37 -6.39 2.17
C ILE A 213 -0.93 -6.32 1.66
N PHE A 214 -0.17 -5.36 2.17
CA PHE A 214 1.23 -5.18 1.81
C PHE A 214 2.04 -6.47 2.02
N VAL A 215 1.98 -7.05 3.21
CA VAL A 215 2.82 -8.21 3.56
C VAL A 215 2.37 -9.48 2.84
N ASN A 216 1.07 -9.71 2.69
CA ASN A 216 0.57 -10.84 1.89
C ASN A 216 1.03 -10.73 0.43
N ARG A 217 0.95 -9.54 -0.17
CA ARG A 217 1.43 -9.31 -1.53
C ARG A 217 2.95 -9.41 -1.63
N PHE A 218 3.68 -8.93 -0.62
CA PHE A 218 5.13 -9.05 -0.54
C PHE A 218 5.56 -10.52 -0.52
N VAL A 219 4.97 -11.35 0.34
CA VAL A 219 5.25 -12.79 0.40
C VAL A 219 4.81 -13.51 -0.88
N ALA A 220 3.68 -13.14 -1.47
CA ALA A 220 3.24 -13.72 -2.74
C ALA A 220 4.19 -13.38 -3.90
N CYS A 221 4.70 -12.14 -3.95
CA CYS A 221 5.71 -11.72 -4.90
C CYS A 221 7.00 -12.54 -4.73
N TYR A 222 7.44 -12.76 -3.49
CA TYR A 222 8.56 -13.63 -3.17
C TYR A 222 8.36 -15.06 -3.69
N ARG A 223 7.19 -15.67 -3.43
CA ARG A 223 6.85 -17.02 -3.91
C ARG A 223 6.81 -17.09 -5.42
N LYS A 224 6.27 -16.06 -6.09
CA LYS A 224 6.23 -15.96 -7.56
C LYS A 224 7.64 -15.94 -8.16
N ILE A 225 8.56 -15.15 -7.59
CA ILE A 225 9.94 -15.04 -8.09
C ILE A 225 10.73 -16.33 -7.83
N THR A 226 10.56 -16.94 -6.66
CA THR A 226 11.38 -18.08 -6.22
C THR A 226 10.79 -19.44 -6.58
N GLY A 227 9.52 -19.51 -6.95
CA GLY A 227 8.78 -20.76 -7.14
C GLY A 227 8.51 -21.54 -5.85
N LYS A 228 8.82 -20.97 -4.67
CA LYS A 228 8.60 -21.64 -3.39
C LYS A 228 7.11 -21.76 -3.07
N LYS A 229 6.71 -22.94 -2.58
CA LYS A 229 5.36 -23.19 -2.09
C LYS A 229 5.13 -22.52 -0.71
N PRO A 230 3.89 -22.18 -0.35
CA PRO A 230 3.53 -21.68 0.97
C PRO A 230 4.05 -22.61 2.08
N ARG A 231 4.65 -22.04 3.14
CA ARG A 231 5.02 -22.81 4.34
C ARG A 231 3.89 -22.83 5.35
N LYS A 232 3.07 -21.78 5.40
CA LYS A 232 1.73 -21.77 6.01
C LYS A 232 0.68 -21.74 4.90
N TRP A 233 -0.34 -22.59 5.03
CA TRP A 233 -1.50 -22.64 4.12
C TRP A 233 -2.44 -21.44 4.30
N GLU A 234 -2.39 -20.82 5.47
CA GLU A 234 -3.23 -19.68 5.86
C GLU A 234 -2.54 -18.34 5.53
N SER A 235 -3.30 -17.45 4.87
CA SER A 235 -2.93 -16.03 4.70
C SER A 235 -3.12 -15.28 6.02
N LEU A 236 -2.66 -14.04 6.15
CA LEU A 236 -2.96 -13.26 7.37
C LEU A 236 -4.47 -13.08 7.64
N TYR A 237 -5.34 -13.32 6.64
CA TYR A 237 -6.80 -13.14 6.66
C TYR A 237 -7.64 -14.42 6.82
N SER A 238 -7.05 -15.59 7.06
CA SER A 238 -7.83 -16.82 7.31
C SER A 238 -8.54 -16.81 8.67
#